data_AF-A0A8T3NEQ5-F1
#
_entry.id   AF-A0A8T3NEQ5-F1
#
_cell.length_a   1.000
_cell.length_b   1.000
_cell.length_c   1.000
_cell.angle_alpha   90.00
_cell.angle_beta   90.00
_cell.angle_gamma   90.00
#
_symmetry.space_group_name_H-M   'P 1'
#
loop_
_entity.id
_entity.type
_entity.pdbx_description
1 polymer ?
#
loop_
_entity_poly.entity_id
_entity_poly.type
_entity_poly.pdbx_seq_one_letter_code
_entity_poly.pdbx_strand_id
1 'polypeptide(L)'
;MSTHLEVRSAVEHAAVLRPLIEEQRLGRYALFFVTGDGEWLPNGIEEATGYVLDERGRIFSFELGWDAERCAVALTAWDQVEPEGHWLRSAEYQRARAAVGLGGD
;
A
#
# COMPACT_ATOMS: atom_id res chain seq x y z
N MET A 1 1.21 -22.94 -12.56
CA MET A 1 1.88 -23.25 -11.28
C MET A 1 2.75 -22.05 -10.91
N SER A 2 2.23 -21.07 -10.15
CA SER A 2 3.02 -19.93 -9.63
C SER A 2 2.44 -19.26 -8.37
N THR A 3 1.41 -19.82 -7.73
CA THR A 3 0.66 -19.14 -6.64
C THR A 3 1.41 -18.99 -5.31
N HIS A 4 2.59 -19.58 -5.14
CA HIS A 4 3.30 -19.60 -3.84
C HIS A 4 4.27 -18.43 -3.64
N LEU A 5 4.75 -17.81 -4.73
CA LEU A 5 5.68 -16.67 -4.66
C LEU A 5 4.91 -15.36 -4.44
N GLU A 6 3.80 -15.17 -5.16
CA GLU A 6 2.95 -13.97 -5.09
C GLU A 6 2.30 -13.79 -3.70
N VAL A 7 1.87 -14.87 -3.05
CA VAL A 7 1.26 -14.81 -1.71
C VAL A 7 2.30 -14.48 -0.63
N ARG A 8 3.56 -14.89 -0.80
CA ARG A 8 4.63 -14.54 0.14
C ARG A 8 4.99 -13.06 0.06
N SER A 9 5.21 -12.55 -1.16
CA SER A 9 5.53 -11.13 -1.39
C SER A 9 4.48 -10.22 -0.76
N ALA A 10 3.18 -10.49 -0.98
CA ALA A 10 2.09 -9.69 -0.41
C ALA A 10 2.05 -9.68 1.14
N VAL A 11 2.40 -10.80 1.80
CA VAL A 11 2.46 -10.89 3.28
C VAL A 11 3.68 -10.14 3.82
N GLU A 12 4.81 -10.22 3.12
CA GLU A 12 6.05 -9.53 3.46
C GLU A 12 5.89 -8.01 3.29
N HIS A 13 5.28 -7.56 2.20
CA HIS A 13 4.90 -6.16 2.00
C HIS A 13 3.97 -5.67 3.10
N ALA A 14 2.91 -6.41 3.43
CA ALA A 14 1.97 -6.00 4.46
C ALA A 14 2.62 -5.87 5.86
N ALA A 15 3.62 -6.70 6.17
CA ALA A 15 4.34 -6.65 7.44
C ALA A 15 5.25 -5.41 7.55
N VAL A 16 5.87 -4.99 6.44
CA VAL A 16 6.79 -3.84 6.40
C VAL A 16 6.07 -2.52 6.16
N LEU A 17 5.04 -2.50 5.33
CA LEU A 17 4.22 -1.32 5.07
C LEU A 17 3.47 -0.87 6.32
N ARG A 18 3.02 -1.80 7.17
CA ARG A 18 2.23 -1.46 8.36
C ARG A 18 2.91 -0.43 9.28
N PRO A 19 4.11 -0.69 9.84
CA PRO A 19 4.77 0.28 10.71
C PRO A 19 5.05 1.61 9.98
N LEU A 20 5.45 1.57 8.70
CA LEU A 20 5.73 2.77 7.91
C LEU A 20 4.48 3.64 7.69
N ILE A 21 3.32 3.02 7.48
CA ILE A 21 2.05 3.74 7.32
C ILE A 21 1.54 4.25 8.67
N GLU A 22 1.75 3.51 9.76
CA GLU A 22 1.43 3.96 11.12
C GLU A 22 2.22 5.22 11.52
N GLU A 23 3.46 5.38 11.03
CA GLU A 23 4.24 6.61 11.20
C GLU A 23 3.57 7.84 10.56
N GLN A 24 2.77 7.64 9.51
CA GLN A 24 2.00 8.71 8.86
C GLN A 24 0.78 9.16 9.69
N ARG A 25 0.50 8.49 10.82
CA ARG A 25 -0.60 8.79 11.75
C ARG A 25 -1.97 8.86 11.07
N LEU A 26 -2.16 7.98 10.08
CA LEU A 26 -3.48 7.68 9.56
C LEU A 26 -4.25 6.92 10.64
N GLY A 27 -5.57 7.14 10.69
CA GLY A 27 -6.42 6.43 11.65
C GLY A 27 -6.61 4.99 11.17
N ARG A 28 -7.85 4.58 10.99
CA ARG A 28 -8.14 3.35 10.26
C ARG A 28 -7.84 3.56 8.78
N TYR A 29 -7.06 2.65 8.20
CA TYR A 29 -6.71 2.67 6.79
C TYR A 29 -6.83 1.29 6.12
N ALA A 30 -6.87 1.28 4.80
CA ALA A 30 -6.83 0.08 3.97
C ALA A 30 -5.90 0.27 2.78
N LEU A 31 -5.18 -0.80 2.43
CA LEU A 31 -4.32 -0.86 1.25
C LEU A 31 -5.11 -1.36 0.04
N PHE A 32 -4.82 -0.81 -1.15
CA PHE A 32 -5.35 -1.28 -2.41
C PHE A 32 -4.39 -0.97 -3.57
N PHE A 33 -4.55 -1.72 -4.67
CA PHE A 33 -3.65 -1.80 -5.83
C PHE A 33 -2.18 -1.90 -5.44
N VAL A 34 -1.88 -2.73 -4.44
CA VAL A 34 -0.49 -2.99 -4.04
C VAL A 34 0.10 -3.98 -5.03
N THR A 35 1.16 -3.56 -5.72
CA THR A 35 1.87 -4.35 -6.72
C THR A 35 3.36 -4.31 -6.44
N GLY A 36 4.01 -5.47 -6.52
CA GLY A 36 5.46 -5.54 -6.53
C GLY A 36 6.01 -5.10 -7.88
N ASP A 37 7.08 -4.33 -7.88
CA ASP A 37 7.70 -3.76 -9.07
C ASP A 37 8.73 -4.72 -9.71
N GLY A 38 9.00 -5.88 -9.09
CA GLY A 38 9.96 -6.88 -9.56
C GLY A 38 11.41 -6.61 -9.16
N GLU A 39 11.69 -5.45 -8.58
CA GLU A 39 13.00 -5.04 -8.07
C GLU A 39 13.13 -5.41 -6.59
N TRP A 40 14.31 -5.87 -6.18
CA TRP A 40 14.55 -6.38 -4.82
C TRP A 40 15.47 -5.44 -4.05
N LEU A 41 15.02 -5.04 -2.87
CA LEU A 41 15.74 -4.20 -1.94
C LEU A 41 16.87 -4.98 -1.24
N PRO A 42 17.90 -4.28 -0.71
CA PRO A 42 19.06 -4.91 -0.05
C PRO A 42 18.73 -5.86 1.11
N ASN A 43 17.56 -5.73 1.73
CA ASN A 43 17.09 -6.59 2.81
C ASN A 43 16.24 -7.79 2.33
N GLY A 44 16.12 -7.99 1.02
CA GLY A 44 15.38 -9.10 0.42
C GLY A 44 13.87 -8.89 0.29
N ILE A 45 13.40 -7.65 0.44
CA ILE A 45 11.99 -7.26 0.20
C ILE A 45 11.87 -6.73 -1.23
N GLU A 46 10.81 -7.08 -1.93
CA GLU A 46 10.52 -6.52 -3.26
C GLU A 46 10.02 -5.07 -3.12
N GLU A 47 10.45 -4.17 -4.01
CA GLU A 47 9.85 -2.85 -4.15
C GLU A 47 8.37 -3.00 -4.46
N ALA A 48 7.57 -2.08 -3.91
CA ALA A 48 6.13 -2.14 -4.10
C ALA A 48 5.53 -0.74 -4.15
N THR A 49 4.61 -0.58 -5.07
CA THR A 49 3.79 0.61 -5.21
C THR A 49 2.34 0.28 -4.87
N GLY A 50 1.60 1.30 -4.45
CA GLY A 50 0.16 1.14 -4.23
C GLY A 50 -0.47 2.34 -3.57
N TYR A 51 -1.64 2.11 -2.98
CA TYR A 51 -2.42 3.18 -2.38
C TYR A 51 -2.92 2.82 -0.99
N VAL A 52 -3.00 3.85 -0.16
CA VAL A 52 -3.61 3.81 1.17
C VAL A 52 -4.86 4.68 1.16
N LEU A 53 -6.00 4.12 1.57
CA LEU A 53 -7.24 4.85 1.84
C LEU A 53 -7.42 4.96 3.35
N ASP A 54 -7.60 6.17 3.88
CA ASP A 54 -7.91 6.44 5.29
C ASP A 54 -9.43 6.56 5.52
N GLU A 55 -9.88 6.42 6.77
CA GLU A 55 -11.29 6.53 7.19
C GLU A 55 -11.95 7.86 6.81
N ARG A 56 -11.16 8.91 6.55
CA ARG A 56 -11.65 10.22 6.08
C ARG A 56 -11.85 10.30 4.56
N GLY A 57 -11.63 9.20 3.85
CA GLY A 57 -11.73 9.15 2.38
C GLY A 57 -10.53 9.74 1.64
N ARG A 58 -9.43 10.02 2.34
CA ARG A 58 -8.18 10.50 1.74
C ARG A 58 -7.40 9.32 1.18
N ILE A 59 -6.86 9.50 -0.02
CA ILE A 59 -6.04 8.49 -0.69
C ILE A 59 -4.61 9.00 -0.76
N PHE A 60 -3.66 8.12 -0.47
CA PHE A 60 -2.24 8.38 -0.59
C PHE A 60 -1.62 7.34 -1.51
N SER A 61 -0.90 7.78 -2.54
CA SER A 61 0.00 6.88 -3.26
C SER A 61 1.27 6.68 -2.44
N PHE A 62 1.82 5.47 -2.50
CA PHE A 62 3.10 5.18 -1.88
C PHE A 62 4.01 4.40 -2.83
N GLU A 63 5.30 4.56 -2.59
CA GLU A 63 6.36 3.71 -3.14
C GLU A 63 7.20 3.20 -1.97
N LEU A 64 7.36 1.88 -1.89
CA LEU A 64 8.21 1.19 -0.94
C LEU A 64 9.58 1.01 -1.60
N GLY A 65 10.58 1.67 -1.03
CA GLY A 65 11.94 1.62 -1.55
C GLY A 65 12.98 1.58 -0.44
N TRP A 66 14.24 1.70 -0.83
CA TRP A 66 15.37 1.74 0.10
C TRP A 66 15.80 3.17 0.41
N ASP A 67 15.78 3.55 1.68
CA ASP A 67 16.41 4.78 2.18
C ASP A 67 17.89 4.48 2.47
N ALA A 68 18.77 5.03 1.63
CA ALA A 68 20.21 4.83 1.74
C ALA A 68 20.83 5.57 2.94
N GLU A 69 20.21 6.64 3.43
CA GLU A 69 20.73 7.40 4.58
C GLU A 69 20.43 6.68 5.89
N ARG A 70 19.26 6.04 5.97
CA ARG A 70 18.80 5.27 7.12
C ARG A 70 19.20 3.79 7.05
N CYS A 71 19.73 3.34 5.90
CA CYS A 71 20.02 1.93 5.62
C CYS A 71 18.83 1.02 5.94
N ALA A 72 17.63 1.44 5.54
CA ALA A 72 16.38 0.77 5.87
C ALA A 72 15.34 0.92 4.76
N VAL A 73 14.35 0.04 4.77
CA VAL A 73 13.18 0.17 3.89
C VAL A 73 12.30 1.31 4.41
N ALA A 74 11.82 2.15 3.49
CA ALA A 74 10.99 3.31 3.79
C ALA A 74 9.98 3.57 2.67
N LEU A 75 9.04 4.48 2.95
CA LEU A 75 8.17 5.04 1.92
C LEU A 75 8.94 6.16 1.20
N THR A 76 9.51 5.84 0.05
CA THR A 76 10.31 6.78 -0.77
C THR A 76 9.44 7.82 -1.44
N ALA A 77 8.18 7.45 -1.72
CA ALA A 77 7.13 8.36 -2.12
C ALA A 77 5.91 8.24 -1.21
N TRP A 78 5.30 9.38 -0.88
CA TRP A 78 4.04 9.47 -0.15
C TRP A 78 3.32 10.76 -0.55
N ASP A 79 2.32 10.66 -1.42
CA ASP A 79 1.59 11.83 -1.92
C ASP A 79 0.08 11.63 -1.82
N GLN A 80 -0.66 12.70 -1.49
CA GLN A 80 -2.11 12.63 -1.43
C GLN A 80 -2.70 12.80 -2.83
N VAL A 81 -3.47 11.81 -3.28
CA VAL A 81 -4.07 11.80 -4.62
C VAL A 81 -5.59 11.79 -4.58
N GLU A 82 -6.20 12.23 -5.68
CA GLU A 82 -7.64 12.07 -5.91
C GLU A 82 -7.93 10.69 -6.52
N PRO A 83 -9.10 10.07 -6.21
CA PRO A 83 -9.47 8.81 -6.83
C PRO A 83 -9.68 8.99 -8.33
N GLU A 84 -9.03 8.15 -9.13
CA GLU A 84 -9.33 8.12 -10.55
C GLU A 84 -10.74 7.57 -10.80
N GLY A 85 -11.45 8.13 -11.80
CA GLY A 85 -12.85 7.77 -12.06
C GLY A 85 -13.08 6.27 -12.32
N HIS A 86 -12.07 5.55 -12.82
CA HIS A 86 -12.15 4.12 -13.05
C HIS A 86 -12.02 3.29 -11.75
N TRP A 87 -11.31 3.80 -10.73
CA TRP A 87 -11.19 3.13 -9.42
C TRP A 87 -12.52 3.03 -8.69
N LEU A 88 -13.40 4.02 -8.88
CA LEU A 88 -14.73 4.05 -8.27
C LEU A 88 -15.57 2.80 -8.58
N ARG A 89 -15.24 2.05 -9.64
CA ARG A 89 -15.94 0.81 -10.00
C ARG A 89 -15.11 -0.44 -9.73
N SER A 90 -13.85 -0.28 -9.32
CA SER A 90 -12.97 -1.40 -9.04
C SER A 90 -13.35 -2.07 -7.74
N ALA A 91 -13.46 -3.40 -7.78
CA ALA A 91 -13.79 -4.21 -6.60
C ALA A 91 -12.80 -4.00 -5.45
N GLU A 92 -11.52 -3.80 -5.77
CA GLU A 92 -10.48 -3.60 -4.76
C GLU A 92 -10.62 -2.28 -4.01
N TYR A 93 -10.85 -1.19 -4.74
CA TYR A 93 -11.14 0.11 -4.14
C TYR A 93 -12.43 0.09 -3.30
N GLN A 94 -13.49 -0.59 -3.77
CA GLN A 94 -14.72 -0.73 -2.98
C GLN A 94 -14.51 -1.57 -1.71
N ARG A 95 -13.68 -2.62 -1.76
CA ARG A 95 -13.28 -3.38 -0.56
C ARG A 95 -12.49 -2.52 0.41
N ALA A 96 -11.54 -1.72 -0.07
CA ALA A 96 -10.77 -0.79 0.76
C ALA A 96 -11.69 0.23 1.44
N ARG A 97 -12.64 0.82 0.69
CA ARG A 97 -13.68 1.70 1.26
C ARG A 97 -14.48 1.02 2.36
N ALA A 98 -14.98 -0.18 2.11
CA ALA A 98 -15.73 -0.93 3.12
C ALA A 98 -14.89 -1.23 4.37
N ALA A 99 -13.62 -1.59 4.20
CA ALA A 99 -12.70 -1.90 5.31
C ALA A 99 -12.46 -0.69 6.24
N VAL A 100 -12.49 0.53 5.71
CA VAL A 100 -12.35 1.76 6.50
C VAL A 100 -13.68 2.39 6.92
N GLY A 101 -14.82 1.72 6.66
CA GLY A 101 -16.15 2.20 7.04
C GLY A 101 -16.78 3.21 6.08
N LEU A 102 -16.22 3.36 4.87
CA LEU A 102 -16.75 4.20 3.79
C LEU A 102 -17.67 3.43 2.83
N GLY A 103 -17.95 2.15 3.12
CA GLY A 103 -18.89 1.30 2.39
C GLY A 103 -20.22 1.19 3.14
N GLY A 104 -21.11 2.17 2.96
CA GLY A 104 -22.50 2.14 3.42
C GLY A 104 -23.29 3.14 2.58
N ASP A 105 -24.17 2.61 1.73
CA ASP A 105 -25.66 2.62 1.83
C ASP A 105 -26.25 3.92 1.29
#